data_AF-A0A356ZCG6-F1
#
_entry.id   AF-A0A356ZCG6-F1
#
_cell.length_a   1.000
_cell.length_b   1.000
_cell.length_c   1.000
_cell.angle_alpha   90.00
_cell.angle_beta   90.00
_cell.angle_gamma   90.00
#
_symmetry.space_group_name_H-M   'P 1'
#
loop_
_entity.id
_entity.type
_entity.pdbx_description
1 polymer ?
#
loop_
_entity_poly.entity_id
_entity_poly.type
_entity_poly.pdbx_seq_one_letter_code
_entity_poly.pdbx_strand_id
1 'polypeptide(L)'
;MLKKICLFIILAGAYAFIMINYPTDIMKAAGYNQVLDLYASAASRWCPVTLVYDPGLRRLPLEPEEMQVKAQIPSEHNDYLQAAQEALKQGGAIVECSGMDAWHTTAVGRDYLIKLRPNNYRVVVMDGGHHLPTLGLNPDIILVPAAAGYAVHAATIDGIKVEQITKIAREVDADSVIAVIPRWALVKNQKSLAILTRRIMAQTHYRDKQEVFQPLCQPGMSERKGVITAYVNHVYAADTDLFYKTARKLGLERARIIYLAFDYSKISQDEARDYAGKLQRLCRKTVVPVNEPVKTTTVLFRGKR
;
A
#
# COMPACT_ATOMS: atom_id res chain seq x y z
N MET A 1 26.25 31.13 -24.31
CA MET A 1 25.38 30.36 -23.39
C MET A 1 24.19 29.73 -24.09
N LEU A 2 23.42 30.48 -24.89
CA LEU A 2 22.24 29.98 -25.63
C LEU A 2 22.50 28.68 -26.43
N LYS A 3 23.60 28.61 -27.20
CA LYS A 3 23.97 27.42 -27.97
C LYS A 3 24.18 26.16 -27.11
N LYS A 4 24.71 26.31 -25.89
CA LYS A 4 24.90 25.19 -24.94
C LYS A 4 23.56 24.73 -24.36
N ILE A 5 22.65 25.66 -24.10
CA ILE A 5 21.28 25.37 -23.64
C ILE A 5 20.48 24.66 -24.73
N CYS A 6 20.54 25.12 -25.98
CA CYS A 6 19.89 24.45 -27.10
C CYS A 6 20.43 23.04 -27.33
N LEU A 7 21.76 22.86 -27.28
CA LEU A 7 22.38 21.54 -27.38
C LEU A 7 21.90 20.62 -26.25
N PHE A 8 21.81 21.11 -25.02
CA PHE A 8 21.28 20.34 -23.88
C PHE A 8 19.82 19.92 -24.10
N ILE A 9 18.96 20.83 -24.58
CA ILE A 9 17.55 20.52 -24.88
C ILE A 9 17.44 19.46 -25.99
N ILE A 10 18.26 19.56 -27.04
CA ILE A 10 18.28 18.58 -28.13
C ILE A 10 18.74 17.22 -27.60
N LEU A 11 19.80 17.17 -26.80
CA LEU A 11 20.31 15.93 -26.21
C LEU A 11 19.28 15.31 -25.24
N ALA A 12 18.60 16.13 -24.43
CA ALA A 12 17.53 15.67 -23.54
C ALA A 12 16.32 15.16 -24.32
N GLY A 13 15.93 15.83 -25.41
CA GLY A 13 14.86 15.41 -26.29
C GLY A 13 15.18 14.11 -27.05
N ALA A 14 16.41 13.99 -27.57
CA ALA A 14 16.89 12.76 -28.20
C ALA A 14 16.94 11.60 -27.20
N TYR A 15 17.44 11.85 -25.99
CA TYR A 15 17.45 10.87 -24.91
C TYR A 15 16.03 10.42 -24.54
N ALA A 16 15.09 11.37 -24.38
CA ALA A 16 13.69 11.05 -24.11
C ALA A 16 13.03 10.26 -25.24
N PHE A 17 13.28 10.64 -26.51
CA PHE A 17 12.78 9.91 -27.68
C PHE A 17 13.30 8.47 -27.73
N ILE A 18 14.60 8.27 -27.49
CA ILE A 18 15.21 6.94 -27.43
C ILE A 18 14.64 6.14 -26.26
N MET A 19 14.47 6.75 -25.09
CA MET A 19 13.88 6.10 -23.92
C MET A 19 12.42 5.67 -24.11
N ILE A 20 11.64 6.42 -24.91
CA ILE A 20 10.24 6.10 -25.20
C ILE A 20 10.14 4.99 -26.26
N ASN A 21 10.95 5.06 -27.31
CA ASN A 21 10.79 4.20 -28.50
C ASN A 21 11.73 2.98 -28.51
N TYR A 22 12.89 3.07 -27.84
CA TYR A 22 13.95 2.05 -27.84
C TYR A 22 14.60 1.90 -26.45
N PRO A 23 13.83 1.57 -25.40
CA PRO A 23 14.38 1.44 -24.06
C PRO A 23 15.35 0.25 -23.99
N THR A 24 16.63 0.51 -23.71
CA THR A 24 17.60 -0.53 -23.33
C THR A 24 18.00 -0.36 -21.86
N ASP A 25 18.30 -1.45 -21.17
CA ASP A 25 18.61 -1.40 -19.73
C ASP A 25 19.93 -0.65 -19.46
N ILE A 26 20.87 -0.71 -20.39
CA ILE A 26 22.11 0.07 -20.35
C ILE A 26 21.81 1.58 -20.39
N MET A 27 20.90 2.02 -21.27
CA MET A 27 20.54 3.45 -21.36
C MET A 27 19.67 3.91 -20.19
N LYS A 28 18.84 3.03 -19.62
CA LYS A 28 18.14 3.30 -18.35
C LYS A 28 19.14 3.52 -17.22
N ALA A 29 20.14 2.66 -17.10
CA ALA A 29 21.18 2.74 -16.07
C ALA A 29 22.10 3.96 -16.24
N ALA A 30 22.45 4.32 -17.48
CA ALA A 30 23.41 5.38 -17.78
C ALA A 30 22.90 6.81 -17.52
N GLY A 31 21.57 7.04 -17.43
CA GLY A 31 21.04 8.40 -17.25
C GLY A 31 19.66 8.49 -16.60
N TYR A 32 18.69 7.68 -17.05
CA TYR A 32 17.30 7.75 -16.60
C TYR A 32 17.19 7.46 -15.11
N ASN A 33 17.86 6.40 -14.63
CA ASN A 33 17.86 6.04 -13.22
C ASN A 33 18.51 7.13 -12.36
N GLN A 34 19.56 7.80 -12.85
CA GLN A 34 20.22 8.89 -12.10
C GLN A 34 19.31 10.11 -11.98
N VAL A 35 18.64 10.51 -13.05
CA VAL A 35 17.68 11.61 -13.05
C VAL A 35 16.46 11.26 -12.21
N LEU A 36 15.94 10.04 -12.34
CA LEU A 36 14.84 9.53 -11.55
C LEU A 36 15.19 9.48 -10.06
N ASP A 37 16.41 9.07 -9.70
CA ASP A 37 16.88 9.04 -8.31
C ASP A 37 17.08 10.44 -7.75
N LEU A 38 17.58 11.39 -8.54
CA LEU A 38 17.68 12.79 -8.15
C LEU A 38 16.30 13.38 -7.89
N TYR A 39 15.37 13.17 -8.84
CA TYR A 39 13.97 13.55 -8.69
C TYR A 39 13.34 12.90 -7.46
N ALA A 40 13.49 11.58 -7.29
CA ALA A 40 12.95 10.82 -6.18
C ALA A 40 13.47 11.35 -4.84
N SER A 41 14.76 11.71 -4.77
CA SER A 41 15.38 12.30 -3.58
C SER A 41 14.82 13.68 -3.26
N ALA A 42 14.72 14.55 -4.27
CA ALA A 42 14.20 15.90 -4.10
C ALA A 42 12.72 15.86 -3.70
N ALA A 43 11.90 15.13 -4.47
CA ALA A 43 10.48 15.00 -4.24
C ALA A 43 10.18 14.41 -2.84
N SER A 44 10.83 13.31 -2.46
CA SER A 44 10.63 12.69 -1.13
C SER A 44 11.09 13.58 0.03
N ARG A 45 12.08 14.45 -0.16
CA ARG A 45 12.57 15.36 0.88
C ARG A 45 11.66 16.57 1.07
N TRP A 46 11.12 17.11 -0.02
CA TRP A 46 10.42 18.39 -0.02
C TRP A 46 8.90 18.29 -0.11
N CYS A 47 8.34 17.13 -0.46
CA CYS A 47 6.89 16.99 -0.52
C CYS A 47 6.25 17.16 0.86
N PRO A 48 5.02 17.68 0.94
CA PRO A 48 4.26 17.65 2.19
C PRO A 48 3.98 16.20 2.60
N VAL A 49 4.15 15.93 3.89
CA VAL A 49 3.73 14.69 4.54
C VAL A 49 2.66 15.09 5.55
N THR A 50 1.45 14.56 5.42
CA THR A 50 0.33 14.88 6.32
C THR A 50 -0.07 13.63 7.08
N LEU A 51 0.04 13.64 8.40
CA LEU A 51 -0.47 12.56 9.25
C LEU A 51 -1.98 12.74 9.40
N VAL A 52 -2.77 11.86 8.81
CA VAL A 52 -4.26 11.92 8.86
C VAL A 52 -4.83 11.04 9.97
N TYR A 53 -4.02 10.14 10.51
CA TYR A 53 -4.29 9.29 11.67
C TYR A 53 -2.97 8.92 12.33
N ASP A 54 -2.80 9.25 13.61
CA ASP A 54 -1.56 9.01 14.36
C ASP A 54 -1.89 8.51 15.77
N PRO A 55 -2.04 7.18 15.97
CA PRO A 55 -2.15 6.57 17.30
C PRO A 55 -0.79 6.38 17.98
N GLY A 56 0.30 6.85 17.37
CA GLY A 56 1.69 6.66 17.79
C GLY A 56 2.32 5.34 17.31
N LEU A 57 3.63 5.36 17.06
CA LEU A 57 4.41 4.16 16.79
C LEU A 57 4.72 3.41 18.08
N ARG A 58 4.58 2.09 18.09
CA ARG A 58 5.07 1.30 19.23
C ARG A 58 6.58 1.49 19.41
N ARG A 59 7.08 1.43 20.64
CA ARG A 59 8.53 1.44 20.88
C ARG A 59 9.16 0.11 20.47
N LEU A 60 10.26 0.19 19.71
CA LEU A 60 11.15 -0.94 19.37
C LEU A 60 12.35 -0.96 20.33
N PRO A 61 13.07 -2.09 20.45
CA PRO A 61 14.28 -2.19 21.27
C PRO A 61 15.51 -1.47 20.67
N LEU A 62 15.36 -0.81 19.52
CA LEU A 62 16.38 -0.05 18.84
C LEU A 62 16.04 1.44 18.91
N GLU A 63 17.06 2.29 19.04
CA GLU A 63 16.86 3.73 18.97
C GLU A 63 16.56 4.15 17.51
N PRO A 64 15.71 5.17 17.28
CA PRO A 64 15.30 5.58 15.93
C PRO A 64 16.47 5.88 14.97
N GLU A 65 17.59 6.38 15.48
CA GLU A 65 18.80 6.72 14.72
C GLU A 65 19.53 5.46 14.19
N GLU A 66 19.41 4.35 14.90
CA GLU A 66 20.04 3.07 14.57
C GLU A 66 19.20 2.26 13.58
N MET A 67 17.93 2.63 13.40
CA MET A 67 17.00 1.91 12.55
C MET A 67 17.34 2.05 11.06
N GLN A 68 17.63 0.91 10.45
CA GLN A 68 17.72 0.83 9.00
C GLN A 68 16.33 0.84 8.39
N VAL A 69 16.13 1.63 7.35
CA VAL A 69 14.91 1.55 6.53
C VAL A 69 15.23 0.83 5.24
N LYS A 70 14.54 -0.27 4.95
CA LYS A 70 14.71 -1.05 3.72
C LYS A 70 13.40 -1.20 2.98
N ALA A 71 13.43 -0.94 1.68
CA ALA A 71 12.31 -1.14 0.79
C ALA A 71 12.40 -2.53 0.15
N GLN A 72 11.35 -3.32 0.34
CA GLN A 72 11.10 -4.55 -0.38
C GLN A 72 10.32 -4.19 -1.64
N ILE A 73 11.06 -3.91 -2.71
CA ILE A 73 10.52 -3.65 -4.03
C ILE A 73 10.51 -4.98 -4.76
N PRO A 74 9.37 -5.41 -5.33
CA PRO A 74 9.32 -6.65 -6.10
C PRO A 74 10.39 -6.65 -7.19
N SER A 75 11.29 -7.63 -7.16
CA SER A 75 12.14 -7.95 -8.30
C SER A 75 11.45 -9.01 -9.16
N GLU A 76 11.86 -9.16 -10.41
CA GLU A 76 11.29 -10.13 -11.37
C GLU A 76 11.32 -11.59 -10.86
N HIS A 77 12.07 -11.87 -9.78
CA HIS A 77 12.32 -13.22 -9.27
C HIS A 77 11.48 -13.60 -8.04
N ASN A 78 10.55 -12.76 -7.56
CA ASN A 78 9.46 -13.13 -6.63
C ASN A 78 9.84 -13.98 -5.39
N ASP A 79 11.07 -13.92 -4.86
CA ASP A 79 11.43 -14.64 -3.63
C ASP A 79 11.08 -13.83 -2.38
N TYR A 80 9.77 -13.66 -2.17
CA TYR A 80 9.23 -12.97 -1.00
C TYR A 80 9.69 -13.62 0.31
N LEU A 81 9.88 -14.95 0.31
CA LEU A 81 10.31 -15.69 1.49
C LEU A 81 11.76 -15.35 1.84
N GLN A 82 12.67 -15.33 0.87
CA GLN A 82 14.05 -14.93 1.10
C GLN A 82 14.13 -13.47 1.56
N ALA A 83 13.45 -12.54 0.87
CA ALA A 83 13.43 -11.13 1.27
C ALA A 83 12.86 -10.93 2.68
N ALA A 84 11.81 -11.67 3.04
CA ALA A 84 11.23 -11.69 4.38
C ALA A 84 12.22 -12.23 5.42
N GLN A 85 12.92 -13.33 5.13
CA GLN A 85 13.92 -13.91 6.04
C GLN A 85 15.12 -12.97 6.26
N GLU A 86 15.56 -12.26 5.24
CA GLU A 86 16.62 -11.26 5.35
C GLU A 86 16.17 -10.06 6.20
N ALA A 87 14.92 -9.61 6.03
CA ALA A 87 14.34 -8.55 6.85
C ALA A 87 14.25 -8.93 8.33
N LEU A 88 13.96 -10.19 8.67
CA LEU A 88 13.92 -10.64 10.07
C LEU A 88 15.29 -10.55 10.77
N LYS A 89 16.40 -10.65 10.03
CA LYS A 89 17.76 -10.57 10.57
C LYS A 89 18.19 -9.14 10.88
N GLN A 90 17.48 -8.16 10.33
CA GLN A 90 17.78 -6.76 10.44
C GLN A 90 16.73 -6.11 11.33
N GLY A 91 17.12 -5.15 12.16
CA GLY A 91 16.17 -4.34 12.90
C GLY A 91 15.92 -3.01 12.18
N GLY A 92 14.77 -2.39 12.43
CA GLY A 92 14.42 -1.08 11.86
C GLY A 92 13.05 -1.08 11.19
N ALA A 93 12.95 -0.58 9.96
CA ALA A 93 11.70 -0.45 9.23
C ALA A 93 11.75 -1.09 7.83
N ILE A 94 10.76 -1.90 7.51
CA ILE A 94 10.62 -2.61 6.23
C ILE A 94 9.46 -2.00 5.46
N VAL A 95 9.76 -1.44 4.29
CA VAL A 95 8.78 -0.80 3.41
C VAL A 95 8.36 -1.77 2.32
N GLU A 96 7.16 -2.32 2.47
CA GLU A 96 6.57 -3.29 1.57
C GLU A 96 5.78 -2.56 0.46
N CYS A 97 6.11 -2.90 -0.79
CA CYS A 97 5.37 -2.46 -1.97
C CYS A 97 4.45 -3.58 -2.48
N SER A 98 3.59 -3.23 -3.45
CA SER A 98 2.55 -4.09 -4.03
C SER A 98 3.04 -5.52 -4.35
N GLY A 99 2.22 -6.53 -4.00
CA GLY A 99 2.49 -7.96 -4.25
C GLY A 99 2.57 -8.79 -2.97
N MET A 100 3.06 -8.20 -1.87
CA MET A 100 3.19 -8.90 -0.59
C MET A 100 1.89 -9.01 0.20
N ASP A 101 0.89 -8.15 -0.04
CA ASP A 101 -0.36 -8.17 0.75
C ASP A 101 -1.10 -9.51 0.63
N ALA A 102 -1.18 -10.07 -0.57
CA ALA A 102 -1.78 -11.38 -0.79
C ALA A 102 -0.98 -12.48 -0.07
N TRP A 103 0.36 -12.42 -0.12
CA TRP A 103 1.23 -13.37 0.57
C TRP A 103 1.08 -13.30 2.10
N HIS A 104 1.00 -12.11 2.68
CA HIS A 104 0.81 -11.91 4.13
C HIS A 104 -0.49 -12.50 4.66
N THR A 105 -1.51 -12.64 3.81
CA THR A 105 -2.76 -13.30 4.18
C THR A 105 -2.73 -14.83 4.12
N THR A 106 -1.60 -15.44 3.75
CA THR A 106 -1.36 -16.89 3.86
C THR A 106 -0.87 -17.27 5.26
N ALA A 107 -0.90 -18.57 5.60
CA ALA A 107 -0.36 -19.04 6.88
C ALA A 107 1.13 -18.68 7.06
N VAL A 108 1.94 -18.86 6.01
CA VAL A 108 3.38 -18.56 6.03
C VAL A 108 3.62 -17.06 6.21
N GLY A 109 2.91 -16.23 5.46
CA GLY A 109 3.01 -14.77 5.57
C GLY A 109 2.56 -14.25 6.93
N ARG A 110 1.48 -14.82 7.50
CA ARG A 110 1.01 -14.50 8.86
C ARG A 110 2.07 -14.82 9.91
N ASP A 111 2.69 -15.99 9.84
CA ASP A 111 3.75 -16.39 10.78
C ASP A 111 4.99 -15.50 10.65
N TYR A 112 5.30 -15.02 9.43
CA TYR A 112 6.32 -13.99 9.22
C TYR A 112 5.96 -12.68 9.92
N LEU A 113 4.73 -12.18 9.79
CA LEU A 113 4.32 -10.94 10.43
C LEU A 113 4.48 -11.01 11.96
N ILE A 114 4.14 -12.15 12.56
CA ILE A 114 4.30 -12.38 14.01
C ILE A 114 5.78 -12.29 14.41
N LYS A 115 6.69 -12.86 13.61
CA LYS A 115 8.14 -12.82 13.84
C LYS A 115 8.77 -11.45 13.56
N LEU A 116 8.21 -10.70 12.61
CA LEU A 116 8.68 -9.37 12.23
C LEU A 116 8.40 -8.35 13.34
N ARG A 117 7.19 -8.42 13.91
CA ARG A 117 6.65 -7.42 14.82
C ARG A 117 7.60 -7.00 15.94
N PRO A 118 8.27 -7.88 16.71
CA PRO A 118 9.02 -7.45 17.89
C PRO A 118 10.21 -6.51 17.59
N ASN A 119 10.84 -6.65 16.41
CA ASN A 119 12.12 -5.99 16.11
C ASN A 119 12.06 -5.03 14.91
N ASN A 120 10.97 -5.02 14.15
CA ASN A 120 10.87 -4.26 12.91
C ASN A 120 9.53 -3.58 12.74
N TYR A 121 9.53 -2.31 12.35
CA TYR A 121 8.35 -1.63 11.81
C TYR A 121 7.99 -2.16 10.44
N ARG A 122 6.70 -2.43 10.24
CA ARG A 122 6.14 -2.73 8.93
C ARG A 122 5.53 -1.48 8.32
N VAL A 123 6.05 -1.04 7.20
CA VAL A 123 5.57 0.12 6.44
C VAL A 123 4.95 -0.38 5.15
N VAL A 124 3.71 0.03 4.86
CA VAL A 124 2.98 -0.41 3.67
C VAL A 124 2.66 0.79 2.80
N VAL A 125 3.01 0.70 1.51
CA VAL A 125 2.53 1.65 0.50
C VAL A 125 1.13 1.25 0.09
N MET A 126 0.12 2.00 0.50
CA MET A 126 -1.28 1.75 0.15
C MET A 126 -1.70 2.65 -1.01
N ASP A 127 -1.57 2.15 -2.24
CA ASP A 127 -1.87 2.91 -3.47
C ASP A 127 -3.12 2.44 -4.21
N GLY A 128 -4.03 1.74 -3.54
CA GLY A 128 -5.29 1.28 -4.13
C GLY A 128 -6.10 0.42 -3.17
N GLY A 129 -7.31 0.04 -3.60
CA GLY A 129 -8.22 -0.83 -2.85
C GLY A 129 -7.68 -2.25 -2.66
N HIS A 130 -6.80 -2.74 -3.53
CA HIS A 130 -6.17 -4.05 -3.39
C HIS A 130 -5.35 -4.22 -2.09
N HIS A 131 -4.95 -3.12 -1.46
CA HIS A 131 -4.30 -3.10 -0.16
C HIS A 131 -5.27 -3.12 1.02
N LEU A 132 -6.59 -3.07 0.80
CA LEU A 132 -7.59 -2.98 1.86
C LEU A 132 -7.43 -4.05 2.97
N PRO A 133 -7.14 -5.34 2.65
CA PRO A 133 -6.89 -6.35 3.67
C PRO A 133 -5.73 -6.00 4.62
N THR A 134 -4.81 -5.14 4.22
CA THR A 134 -3.66 -4.79 5.05
C THR A 134 -4.05 -3.94 6.27
N LEU A 135 -5.21 -3.27 6.26
CA LEU A 135 -5.71 -2.56 7.45
C LEU A 135 -5.93 -3.51 8.64
N GLY A 136 -6.54 -4.68 8.43
CA GLY A 136 -6.69 -5.68 9.49
C GLY A 136 -5.40 -6.41 9.87
N LEU A 137 -4.34 -6.31 9.05
CA LEU A 137 -3.00 -6.84 9.36
C LEU A 137 -2.15 -5.87 10.19
N ASN A 138 -2.68 -4.68 10.50
CA ASN A 138 -2.15 -3.72 11.47
C ASN A 138 -0.64 -3.40 11.28
N PRO A 139 -0.21 -2.90 10.09
CA PRO A 139 1.15 -2.41 9.89
C PRO A 139 1.45 -1.23 10.83
N ASP A 140 2.71 -0.85 10.97
CA ASP A 140 3.12 0.30 11.80
C ASP A 140 2.89 1.64 11.10
N ILE A 141 3.17 1.69 9.80
CA ILE A 141 2.98 2.89 8.98
C ILE A 141 2.26 2.51 7.70
N ILE A 142 1.25 3.29 7.33
CA ILE A 142 0.59 3.24 6.03
C ILE A 142 0.93 4.52 5.30
N LEU A 143 1.72 4.39 4.24
CA LEU A 143 2.07 5.47 3.34
C LEU A 143 1.06 5.52 2.19
N VAL A 144 0.28 6.59 2.12
CA VAL A 144 -0.81 6.76 1.15
C VAL A 144 -0.40 7.79 0.10
N PRO A 145 0.10 7.36 -1.07
CA PRO A 145 0.31 8.27 -2.19
C PRO A 145 -1.02 8.68 -2.84
N ALA A 146 -1.41 9.93 -2.64
CA ALA A 146 -2.74 10.43 -3.01
C ALA A 146 -2.75 11.40 -4.20
N ALA A 147 -3.77 11.27 -5.05
CA ALA A 147 -4.12 12.24 -6.09
C ALA A 147 -5.62 12.58 -5.96
N ALA A 148 -5.95 13.87 -5.95
CA ALA A 148 -7.31 14.41 -5.76
C ALA A 148 -8.14 13.70 -4.67
N GLY A 149 -7.53 13.40 -3.52
CA GLY A 149 -8.20 12.74 -2.38
C GLY A 149 -8.28 11.21 -2.44
N TYR A 150 -7.74 10.56 -3.47
CA TYR A 150 -7.71 9.10 -3.62
C TYR A 150 -6.31 8.54 -3.53
N ALA A 151 -6.16 7.40 -2.85
CA ALA A 151 -5.05 6.48 -3.05
C ALA A 151 -5.26 5.76 -4.39
N VAL A 152 -4.31 5.94 -5.32
CA VAL A 152 -4.43 5.41 -6.70
C VAL A 152 -3.14 4.87 -7.27
N HIS A 153 -3.27 3.75 -7.96
CA HIS A 153 -2.20 3.11 -8.69
C HIS A 153 -2.24 3.54 -10.17
N ALA A 154 -1.13 3.37 -10.88
CA ALA A 154 -1.08 3.70 -12.30
C ALA A 154 -1.72 2.59 -13.16
N ALA A 155 -1.54 1.33 -12.75
CA ALA A 155 -1.94 0.15 -13.51
C ALA A 155 -3.30 -0.43 -13.07
N THR A 156 -3.70 -0.23 -11.81
CA THR A 156 -4.88 -0.86 -11.21
C THR A 156 -6.05 0.13 -11.16
N ILE A 157 -7.26 -0.34 -11.48
CA ILE A 157 -8.50 0.45 -11.47
C ILE A 157 -9.27 0.11 -10.20
N ASP A 158 -8.84 0.65 -9.08
CA ASP A 158 -9.35 0.25 -7.77
C ASP A 158 -9.18 1.34 -6.70
N GLY A 159 -9.09 2.60 -7.09
CA GLY A 159 -8.78 3.70 -6.19
C GLY A 159 -9.74 3.84 -5.02
N ILE A 160 -9.21 4.21 -3.86
CA ILE A 160 -9.95 4.34 -2.59
C ILE A 160 -9.72 5.74 -2.02
N LYS A 161 -10.78 6.38 -1.50
CA LYS A 161 -10.65 7.70 -0.87
C LYS A 161 -9.80 7.62 0.40
N VAL A 162 -8.92 8.60 0.59
CA VAL A 162 -8.09 8.73 1.81
C VAL A 162 -8.95 8.81 3.06
N GLU A 163 -10.06 9.54 2.99
CA GLU A 163 -11.04 9.62 4.08
C GLU A 163 -11.63 8.26 4.44
N GLN A 164 -11.90 7.42 3.44
CA GLN A 164 -12.43 6.08 3.64
C GLN A 164 -11.38 5.15 4.26
N ILE A 165 -10.11 5.24 3.85
CA ILE A 165 -9.01 4.54 4.52
C ILE A 165 -8.97 4.94 6.00
N THR A 166 -8.99 6.24 6.28
CA THR A 166 -8.91 6.79 7.65
C THR A 166 -10.10 6.36 8.50
N LYS A 167 -11.31 6.35 7.93
CA LYS A 167 -12.52 5.85 8.60
C LYS A 167 -12.37 4.38 8.99
N ILE A 168 -11.98 3.53 8.04
CA ILE A 168 -11.82 2.09 8.29
C ILE A 168 -10.72 1.85 9.32
N ALA A 169 -9.61 2.59 9.26
CA ALA A 169 -8.52 2.52 10.23
C ALA A 169 -9.00 2.80 11.66
N ARG A 170 -9.83 3.84 11.85
CA ARG A 170 -10.46 4.10 13.16
C ARG A 170 -11.41 2.99 13.58
N GLU A 171 -12.21 2.48 12.64
CA GLU A 171 -13.19 1.43 12.90
C GLU A 171 -12.58 0.08 13.27
N VAL A 172 -11.40 -0.23 12.72
CA VAL A 172 -10.62 -1.41 13.11
C VAL A 172 -9.80 -1.15 14.36
N ASP A 173 -9.73 0.08 14.90
CA ASP A 173 -8.86 0.54 16.01
C ASP A 173 -7.35 0.47 15.66
N ALA A 174 -6.99 0.75 14.41
CA ALA A 174 -5.65 0.51 13.87
C ALA A 174 -4.58 1.20 14.71
N ASP A 175 -3.46 0.52 14.88
CA ASP A 175 -2.25 1.05 15.51
C ASP A 175 -1.31 1.71 14.50
N SER A 176 -1.74 1.81 13.25
CA SER A 176 -0.94 2.31 12.14
C SER A 176 -0.95 3.84 12.11
N VAL A 177 0.23 4.44 11.95
CA VAL A 177 0.34 5.84 11.54
C VAL A 177 0.00 5.93 10.05
N ILE A 178 -0.97 6.74 9.66
CA ILE A 178 -1.36 6.95 8.27
C ILE A 178 -0.85 8.29 7.79
N ALA A 179 0.11 8.24 6.87
CA ALA A 179 0.75 9.40 6.28
C ALA A 179 0.35 9.54 4.82
N VAL A 180 -0.21 10.70 4.46
CA VAL A 180 -0.58 11.04 3.09
C VAL A 180 0.50 11.88 2.46
N ILE A 181 0.88 11.53 1.23
CA ILE A 181 1.81 12.29 0.40
C ILE A 181 1.24 12.49 -1.00
N PRO A 182 1.64 13.54 -1.73
CA PRO A 182 1.25 13.68 -3.13
C PRO A 182 1.72 12.50 -3.98
N ARG A 183 0.86 11.99 -4.86
CA ARG A 183 1.14 10.80 -5.70
C ARG A 183 2.40 10.94 -6.56
N TRP A 184 2.68 12.16 -7.03
CA TRP A 184 3.87 12.48 -7.83
C TRP A 184 5.17 12.35 -7.03
N ALA A 185 5.12 12.49 -5.71
CA ALA A 185 6.29 12.46 -4.84
C ALA A 185 6.75 11.04 -4.47
N LEU A 186 5.89 10.04 -4.68
CA LEU A 186 6.24 8.65 -4.43
C LEU A 186 6.88 8.00 -5.66
N VAL A 187 8.18 7.75 -5.55
CA VAL A 187 8.92 6.86 -6.45
C VAL A 187 9.21 5.57 -5.68
N LYS A 188 8.82 4.41 -6.21
CA LYS A 188 9.03 3.10 -5.56
C LYS A 188 10.50 2.66 -5.69
N ASN A 189 11.41 3.38 -5.03
CA ASN A 189 12.82 3.03 -4.91
C ASN A 189 13.27 3.11 -3.44
N GLN A 190 14.38 2.44 -3.11
CA GLN A 190 14.93 2.37 -1.76
C GLN A 190 15.13 3.76 -1.13
N LYS A 191 15.68 4.70 -1.91
CA LYS A 191 16.05 6.02 -1.40
C LYS A 191 14.83 6.88 -1.04
N SER A 192 13.84 6.96 -1.92
CA SER A 192 12.60 7.73 -1.72
C SER A 192 11.81 7.19 -0.54
N LEU A 193 11.60 5.87 -0.51
CA LEU A 193 10.84 5.20 0.56
C LEU A 193 11.54 5.35 1.91
N ALA A 194 12.87 5.22 1.96
CA ALA A 194 13.63 5.44 3.19
C ALA A 194 13.52 6.88 3.71
N ILE A 195 13.59 7.88 2.83
CA ILE A 195 13.43 9.30 3.20
C ILE A 195 12.02 9.53 3.75
N LEU A 196 10.98 9.08 3.05
CA LEU A 196 9.59 9.27 3.46
C LEU A 196 9.28 8.61 4.80
N THR A 197 9.69 7.34 4.97
CA THR A 197 9.51 6.61 6.24
C THR A 197 10.20 7.32 7.40
N ARG A 198 11.45 7.77 7.24
CA ARG A 198 12.14 8.53 8.31
C ARG A 198 11.44 9.84 8.63
N ARG A 199 10.95 10.56 7.62
CA ARG A 199 10.18 11.79 7.83
C ARG A 199 8.89 11.55 8.60
N ILE A 200 8.23 10.41 8.39
CA ILE A 200 7.02 10.02 9.14
C ILE A 200 7.38 9.67 10.58
N MET A 201 8.41 8.84 10.77
CA MET A 201 8.90 8.46 12.10
C MET A 201 9.32 9.68 12.94
N ALA A 202 9.90 10.71 12.32
CA ALA A 202 10.29 11.94 13.01
C ALA A 202 9.11 12.87 13.36
N GLN A 203 7.93 12.68 12.75
CA GLN A 203 6.74 13.51 12.99
C GLN A 203 5.73 12.87 13.94
N THR A 204 5.78 11.56 14.12
CA THR A 204 4.90 10.80 15.02
C THR A 204 5.52 10.68 16.41
N HIS A 205 4.68 10.36 17.40
CA HIS A 205 5.09 10.07 18.75
C HIS A 205 5.22 8.55 18.97
N TYR A 206 5.95 8.15 20.01
CA TYR A 206 6.07 6.74 20.40
C TYR A 206 5.13 6.40 21.55
N ARG A 207 4.62 5.17 21.55
CA ARG A 207 3.76 4.63 22.60
C ARG A 207 4.34 3.34 23.16
N ASP A 208 4.12 3.14 24.46
CA ASP A 208 4.66 1.98 25.18
C ASP A 208 3.69 0.78 25.16
N LYS A 209 2.42 0.99 24.78
CA LYS A 209 1.42 -0.07 24.69
C LYS A 209 1.75 -1.02 23.53
N GLN A 210 2.16 -2.24 23.88
CA GLN A 210 2.26 -3.37 22.96
C GLN A 210 1.08 -4.31 23.18
N GLU A 211 0.12 -4.32 22.26
CA GLU A 211 -0.91 -5.37 22.23
C GLU A 211 -0.31 -6.67 21.69
N VAL A 212 -0.83 -7.81 22.17
CA VAL A 212 -0.48 -9.12 21.60
C VAL A 212 -0.85 -9.10 20.12
N PHE A 213 0.16 -9.22 19.27
CA PHE A 213 -0.02 -9.16 17.84
C PHE A 213 -0.30 -10.56 17.27
N GLN A 214 -1.58 -10.83 17.02
CA GLN A 214 -2.05 -12.07 16.41
C GLN A 214 -2.97 -11.74 15.22
N PRO A 215 -2.41 -11.48 14.02
CA PRO A 215 -3.20 -11.09 12.87
C PRO A 215 -4.16 -12.23 12.45
N LEU A 216 -5.43 -11.89 12.27
CA LEU A 216 -6.45 -12.81 11.78
C LEU A 216 -6.68 -12.53 10.30
N CYS A 217 -6.31 -13.50 9.46
CA CYS A 217 -6.39 -13.36 8.01
C CYS A 217 -6.66 -14.69 7.32
N GLN A 218 -7.20 -14.56 6.10
CA GLN A 218 -7.35 -15.60 5.09
C GLN A 218 -7.00 -14.98 3.75
N PRO A 219 -6.65 -15.75 2.69
CA PRO A 219 -6.24 -15.18 1.41
C PRO A 219 -7.11 -14.00 0.95
N GLY A 220 -6.50 -12.83 0.76
CA GLY A 220 -7.21 -11.62 0.30
C GLY A 220 -8.16 -10.97 1.31
N MET A 221 -8.13 -11.37 2.59
CA MET A 221 -8.98 -10.80 3.65
C MET A 221 -8.33 -10.83 5.03
N SER A 222 -8.74 -9.90 5.89
CA SER A 222 -8.30 -9.84 7.28
C SER A 222 -9.44 -9.38 8.18
N GLU A 223 -9.33 -9.68 9.46
CA GLU A 223 -10.29 -9.28 10.48
C GLU A 223 -9.58 -8.65 11.67
N ARG A 224 -10.10 -7.51 12.12
CA ARG A 224 -9.67 -6.87 13.36
C ARG A 224 -10.85 -6.15 14.01
N LYS A 225 -11.03 -6.36 15.32
CA LYS A 225 -12.08 -5.73 16.16
C LYS A 225 -13.50 -5.83 15.56
N GLY A 226 -13.82 -6.99 14.98
CA GLY A 226 -15.11 -7.28 14.37
C GLY A 226 -15.29 -6.69 12.97
N VAL A 227 -14.25 -6.13 12.35
CA VAL A 227 -14.32 -5.58 10.98
C VAL A 227 -13.56 -6.50 10.05
N ILE A 228 -14.22 -7.00 9.01
CA ILE A 228 -13.56 -7.72 7.92
C ILE A 228 -13.22 -6.72 6.81
N THR A 229 -11.96 -6.71 6.39
CA THR A 229 -11.48 -5.99 5.21
C THR A 229 -11.04 -6.98 4.15
N ALA A 230 -11.63 -6.92 2.95
CA ALA A 230 -11.36 -7.91 1.90
C ALA A 230 -11.23 -7.28 0.51
N TYR A 231 -10.38 -7.89 -0.32
CA TYR A 231 -10.24 -7.55 -1.74
C TYR A 231 -10.89 -8.63 -2.61
N VAL A 232 -11.91 -8.25 -3.36
CA VAL A 232 -12.63 -9.11 -4.31
C VAL A 232 -11.90 -9.05 -5.65
N ASN A 233 -10.98 -10.00 -5.83
CA ASN A 233 -10.30 -10.26 -7.09
C ASN A 233 -11.18 -11.12 -8.02
N HIS A 234 -10.63 -11.51 -9.18
CA HIS A 234 -11.32 -12.37 -10.16
C HIS A 234 -11.79 -13.72 -9.58
N VAL A 235 -11.06 -14.31 -8.63
CA VAL A 235 -11.43 -15.58 -7.99
C VAL A 235 -12.69 -15.40 -7.15
N TYR A 236 -12.71 -14.38 -6.29
CA TYR A 236 -13.88 -14.11 -5.44
C TYR A 236 -15.06 -13.51 -6.18
N ALA A 237 -14.81 -12.77 -7.27
CA ALA A 237 -15.87 -12.28 -8.14
C ALA A 237 -16.58 -13.43 -8.85
N ALA A 238 -15.84 -14.45 -9.30
CA ALA A 238 -16.40 -15.63 -9.96
C ALA A 238 -17.11 -16.59 -8.98
N ASP A 239 -16.67 -16.67 -7.72
CA ASP A 239 -17.23 -17.58 -6.72
C ASP A 239 -17.52 -16.86 -5.39
N THR A 240 -18.76 -16.35 -5.26
CA THR A 240 -19.25 -15.74 -4.01
C THR A 240 -19.27 -16.73 -2.84
N ASP A 241 -19.51 -18.02 -3.09
CA ASP A 241 -19.60 -19.03 -2.04
C ASP A 241 -18.21 -19.33 -1.47
N LEU A 242 -17.18 -19.32 -2.32
CA LEU A 242 -15.79 -19.38 -1.88
C LEU A 242 -15.44 -18.18 -1.00
N PHE A 243 -15.85 -16.96 -1.36
CA PHE A 243 -15.69 -15.80 -0.49
C PHE A 243 -16.36 -16.05 0.87
N TYR A 244 -17.63 -16.45 0.87
CA TYR A 244 -18.39 -16.70 2.09
C TYR A 244 -17.75 -17.76 2.98
N LYS A 245 -17.36 -18.92 2.42
CA LYS A 245 -16.67 -19.99 3.14
C LYS A 245 -15.35 -19.50 3.73
N THR A 246 -14.61 -18.67 3.01
CA THR A 246 -13.34 -18.10 3.48
C THR A 246 -13.58 -17.10 4.62
N ALA A 247 -14.57 -16.22 4.50
CA ALA A 247 -14.96 -15.27 5.53
C ALA A 247 -15.43 -16.00 6.82
N ARG A 248 -16.16 -17.12 6.70
CA ARG A 248 -16.51 -17.95 7.87
C ARG A 248 -15.29 -18.49 8.59
N LYS A 249 -14.30 -19.02 7.87
CA LYS A 249 -13.02 -19.47 8.47
C LYS A 249 -12.27 -18.32 9.15
N LEU A 250 -12.41 -17.10 8.64
CA LEU A 250 -11.83 -15.91 9.26
C LEU A 250 -12.52 -15.51 10.56
N GLY A 251 -13.82 -15.82 10.72
CA GLY A 251 -14.64 -15.43 11.87
C GLY A 251 -15.78 -14.48 11.51
N LEU A 252 -16.46 -14.73 10.39
CA LEU A 252 -17.61 -13.94 9.93
C LEU A 252 -18.68 -13.74 11.02
N GLU A 253 -18.88 -14.73 11.88
CA GLU A 253 -19.90 -14.74 12.92
C GLU A 253 -19.71 -13.57 13.90
N ARG A 254 -18.46 -13.27 14.29
CA ARG A 254 -18.09 -12.15 15.16
C ARG A 254 -17.97 -10.81 14.43
N ALA A 255 -17.95 -10.80 13.11
CA ALA A 255 -17.84 -9.57 12.34
C ALA A 255 -19.13 -8.74 12.46
N ARG A 256 -19.01 -7.43 12.66
CA ARG A 256 -20.10 -6.45 12.62
C ARG A 256 -20.31 -5.88 11.22
N ILE A 257 -19.23 -5.74 10.45
CA ILE A 257 -19.23 -5.12 9.12
C ILE A 257 -18.16 -5.75 8.23
N ILE A 258 -18.42 -5.77 6.92
CA ILE A 258 -17.49 -6.23 5.89
C ILE A 258 -17.25 -5.08 4.92
N TYR A 259 -16.01 -4.63 4.82
CA TYR A 259 -15.56 -3.68 3.80
C TYR A 259 -14.94 -4.42 2.62
N LEU A 260 -15.43 -4.09 1.42
CA LEU A 260 -14.98 -4.71 0.17
C LEU A 260 -14.31 -3.68 -0.72
N ALA A 261 -13.11 -4.01 -1.20
CA ALA A 261 -12.53 -3.39 -2.38
C ALA A 261 -12.65 -4.35 -3.57
N PHE A 262 -12.90 -3.83 -4.76
CA PHE A 262 -13.09 -4.62 -5.99
C PHE A 262 -12.01 -4.32 -7.02
N ASP A 263 -11.63 -5.34 -7.79
CA ASP A 263 -10.83 -5.18 -9.00
C ASP A 263 -11.70 -4.72 -10.18
N TYR A 264 -11.83 -3.41 -10.42
CA TYR A 264 -12.68 -2.93 -11.53
C TYR A 264 -12.07 -3.15 -12.92
N SER A 265 -10.91 -3.83 -13.04
CA SER A 265 -10.48 -4.39 -14.32
C SER A 265 -11.18 -5.70 -14.68
N LYS A 266 -11.87 -6.32 -13.70
CA LYS A 266 -12.50 -7.64 -13.81
C LYS A 266 -14.00 -7.64 -13.51
N ILE A 267 -14.48 -6.63 -12.78
CA ILE A 267 -15.90 -6.49 -12.41
C ILE A 267 -16.36 -5.07 -12.71
N SER A 268 -17.59 -4.91 -13.21
CA SER A 268 -18.20 -3.59 -13.38
C SER A 268 -18.69 -3.00 -12.05
N GLN A 269 -19.02 -1.71 -12.05
CA GLN A 269 -19.55 -1.06 -10.86
C GLN A 269 -20.92 -1.62 -10.43
N ASP A 270 -21.77 -1.99 -11.38
CA ASP A 270 -23.10 -2.54 -11.09
C ASP A 270 -22.98 -3.99 -10.59
N GLU A 271 -22.13 -4.82 -11.21
CA GLU A 271 -21.85 -6.17 -10.71
C GLU A 271 -21.25 -6.14 -9.30
N ALA A 272 -20.39 -5.17 -8.97
CA ALA A 272 -19.85 -5.02 -7.63
C ALA A 272 -20.94 -4.66 -6.59
N ARG A 273 -21.92 -3.85 -6.98
CA ARG A 273 -23.09 -3.52 -6.13
C ARG A 273 -23.96 -4.75 -5.92
N ASP A 274 -24.25 -5.50 -6.98
CA ASP A 274 -25.02 -6.73 -6.92
C ASP A 274 -24.32 -7.80 -6.08
N TYR A 275 -23.01 -7.93 -6.23
CA TYR A 275 -22.16 -8.80 -5.41
C TYR A 275 -22.26 -8.45 -3.93
N ALA A 276 -22.09 -7.17 -3.57
CA ALA A 276 -22.19 -6.71 -2.19
C ALA A 276 -23.59 -6.94 -1.61
N GLY A 277 -24.65 -6.69 -2.39
CA GLY A 277 -26.03 -6.96 -2.00
C GLY A 277 -26.31 -8.45 -1.76
N LYS A 278 -25.79 -9.32 -2.64
CA LYS A 278 -25.88 -10.78 -2.48
C LYS A 278 -25.14 -11.24 -1.23
N LEU A 279 -23.91 -10.76 -1.02
CA LEU A 279 -23.10 -11.11 0.14
C LEU A 279 -23.75 -10.63 1.45
N GLN A 280 -24.33 -9.43 1.47
CA GLN A 280 -25.07 -8.91 2.62
C GLN A 280 -26.21 -9.85 3.03
N ARG A 281 -26.98 -10.36 2.05
CA ARG A 281 -28.05 -11.35 2.32
C ARG A 281 -27.50 -12.69 2.84
N LEU A 282 -26.43 -13.19 2.22
CA LEU A 282 -25.78 -14.45 2.61
C LEU A 282 -25.18 -14.40 4.02
N CYS A 283 -24.40 -13.36 4.31
CA CYS A 283 -23.71 -13.18 5.59
C CYS A 283 -24.63 -12.71 6.72
N ARG A 284 -25.75 -12.05 6.39
CA ARG A 284 -26.58 -11.29 7.35
C ARG A 284 -25.76 -10.26 8.13
N LYS A 285 -24.81 -9.61 7.45
CA LYS A 285 -23.93 -8.55 7.97
C LYS A 285 -23.97 -7.36 7.04
N THR A 286 -23.69 -6.16 7.54
CA THR A 286 -23.51 -4.97 6.70
C THR A 286 -22.30 -5.18 5.79
N VAL A 287 -22.50 -5.01 4.48
CA VAL A 287 -21.42 -5.09 3.47
C VAL A 287 -21.33 -3.75 2.75
N VAL A 288 -20.12 -3.18 2.71
CA VAL A 288 -19.89 -1.85 2.15
C VAL A 288 -18.74 -1.91 1.13
N PRO A 289 -19.01 -1.68 -0.16
CA PRO A 289 -17.98 -1.36 -1.14
C PRO A 289 -17.28 -0.04 -0.78
N VAL A 290 -15.95 -0.01 -0.81
CA VAL A 290 -15.17 1.16 -0.33
C VAL A 290 -14.26 1.79 -1.37
N ASN A 291 -14.08 1.16 -2.53
CA ASN A 291 -13.27 1.70 -3.62
C ASN A 291 -14.13 2.03 -4.84
N GLU A 292 -13.55 2.78 -5.76
CA GLU A 292 -14.18 3.30 -6.97
C GLU A 292 -13.37 2.91 -8.21
N PRO A 293 -13.98 2.86 -9.41
CA PRO A 293 -13.30 2.50 -10.66
C PRO A 293 -12.42 3.66 -11.17
N VAL A 294 -11.43 4.07 -10.37
CA VAL A 294 -10.52 5.16 -10.66
C VAL A 294 -9.06 4.72 -10.54
N LYS A 295 -8.19 5.31 -11.37
CA LYS A 295 -6.74 5.13 -11.38
C LYS A 295 -6.06 6.49 -11.53
N THR A 296 -4.73 6.52 -11.43
CA THR A 296 -3.97 7.79 -11.42
C THR A 296 -4.36 8.72 -12.58
N THR A 297 -4.45 8.21 -13.81
CA THR A 297 -4.80 9.03 -14.96
C THR A 297 -6.24 9.55 -14.90
N THR A 298 -7.22 8.72 -14.54
CA THR A 298 -8.63 9.13 -14.54
C THR A 298 -8.90 10.21 -13.49
N VAL A 299 -8.23 10.15 -12.35
CA VAL A 299 -8.37 11.16 -11.29
C VAL A 299 -7.75 12.50 -11.68
N LEU A 300 -6.56 12.49 -12.31
CA LEU A 300 -5.88 13.71 -12.76
C LEU A 300 -6.69 14.45 -13.86
N PHE A 301 -7.40 13.73 -14.72
CA PHE A 301 -8.22 14.32 -15.78
C PHE A 301 -9.67 14.61 -15.38
N ARG A 302 -10.18 14.03 -14.27
CA ARG A 302 -11.52 14.35 -13.73
C ARG A 302 -11.59 15.71 -13.05
N GLY A 303 -10.47 16.25 -12.56
CA GLY A 303 -10.40 17.59 -11.94
C GLY A 303 -10.60 18.79 -12.88
N LYS A 304 -11.17 18.59 -14.07
CA LYS A 304 -11.46 19.63 -15.08
C LYS A 304 -12.93 19.63 -15.55
N ARG A 305 -13.86 19.16 -14.73
CA ARG A 305 -15.31 19.32 -14.96
C ARG A 305 -15.98 19.95 -13.77
#